data_AF-A0A3E1ETT1-F1
#
_entry.id   AF-A0A3E1ETT1-F1
#
_cell.length_a   1.000
_cell.length_b   1.000
_cell.length_c   1.000
_cell.angle_alpha   90.00
_cell.angle_beta   90.00
_cell.angle_gamma   90.00
#
_symmetry.space_group_name_H-M   'P 1'
#
loop_
_entity.id
_entity.type
_entity.pdbx_description
1 polymer ?
#
loop_
_entity_poly.entity_id
_entity_poly.type
_entity_poly.pdbx_seq_one_letter_code
_entity_poly.pdbx_strand_id
1 'polypeptide(L)'
;MAPPLHRAAKALLRSLVAIAGTKVTDQRTGLPAGKALFIPWRGKLLVIGLENARVSPAFLPQPHLTYWCQDLGFSSHPEPDFPHEPPAHSHPLPPPSP
;
A
#
# COMPACT_ATOMS: atom_id res chain seq x y z
N MET A 1 -21.27 9.37 -10.21
CA MET A 1 -21.66 9.91 -8.89
C MET A 1 -21.54 8.80 -7.86
N ALA A 2 -20.52 8.80 -6.99
CA ALA A 2 -20.41 7.80 -5.93
C ALA A 2 -21.45 8.11 -4.83
N PRO A 3 -22.19 7.11 -4.31
CA PRO A 3 -23.27 7.32 -3.35
C PRO A 3 -22.75 7.96 -2.05
N PRO A 4 -23.58 8.77 -1.35
CA PRO A 4 -23.17 9.55 -0.18
C PRO A 4 -22.56 8.70 0.95
N LEU A 5 -22.99 7.44 1.06
CA LEU A 5 -22.51 6.48 2.05
C LEU A 5 -21.00 6.22 1.95
N HIS A 6 -20.47 6.11 0.72
CA HIS A 6 -19.05 5.83 0.49
C HIS A 6 -18.14 6.98 0.94
N ARG A 7 -18.62 8.23 0.79
CA ARG A 7 -17.87 9.43 1.23
C ARG A 7 -17.82 9.51 2.76
N ALA A 8 -18.95 9.23 3.43
CA ALA A 8 -19.01 9.19 4.89
C ALA A 8 -18.11 8.09 5.47
N ALA A 9 -18.14 6.89 4.89
CA ALA A 9 -17.28 5.77 5.31
C ALA A 9 -15.78 6.11 5.14
N LYS A 10 -15.40 6.72 4.00
CA LYS A 10 -14.01 7.14 3.78
C LYS A 10 -13.55 8.21 4.76
N ALA A 11 -14.42 9.16 5.11
CA ALA A 11 -14.12 10.19 6.10
C ALA A 11 -13.91 9.58 7.49
N LEU A 12 -14.81 8.68 7.92
CA LEU A 12 -14.70 7.97 9.19
C LEU A 12 -13.39 7.16 9.27
N LEU A 13 -13.05 6.45 8.19
CA LEU A 13 -11.82 5.66 8.12
C LEU A 13 -10.57 6.53 8.23
N ARG A 14 -10.55 7.68 7.57
CA ARG A 14 -9.45 8.65 7.70
C ARG A 14 -9.32 9.19 9.11
N SER A 15 -10.43 9.50 9.77
CA SER A 15 -10.43 9.92 11.17
C SER A 15 -9.86 8.83 12.09
N LEU A 16 -10.25 7.57 11.88
CA LEU A 16 -9.71 6.42 12.62
C LEU A 16 -8.20 6.27 12.43
N VAL A 17 -7.71 6.36 11.20
CA VAL A 17 -6.26 6.32 10.93
C VAL A 17 -5.53 7.51 11.57
N ALA A 18 -6.12 8.70 11.57
CA ALA A 18 -5.49 9.88 12.16
C ALA A 18 -5.31 9.73 13.68
N ILE A 19 -6.31 9.15 14.36
CA ILE A 19 -6.37 8.99 15.82
C ILE A 19 -5.59 7.74 16.27
N ALA A 20 -5.88 6.58 15.67
CA ALA A 20 -5.39 5.28 16.12
C ALA A 20 -4.30 4.67 15.22
N GLY A 21 -3.96 5.32 14.12
CA GLY A 21 -2.93 4.85 13.21
C GLY A 21 -1.53 4.96 13.79
N THR A 22 -0.74 3.91 13.60
CA THR A 22 0.68 3.84 13.94
C THR A 22 1.50 4.59 12.90
N LYS A 23 2.52 5.34 13.33
CA LYS A 23 3.50 5.94 12.41
C LYS A 23 4.31 4.83 11.77
N VAL A 24 4.32 4.80 10.45
CA VAL A 24 5.13 3.85 9.66
C VAL A 24 6.30 4.62 9.08
N THR A 25 7.49 4.07 9.29
CA THR A 25 8.74 4.57 8.72
C THR A 25 9.20 3.56 7.69
N ASP A 26 9.66 4.06 6.54
CA ASP A 26 10.31 3.25 5.53
C ASP A 26 11.61 2.67 6.13
N GLN A 27 11.68 1.35 6.23
CA GLN A 27 12.82 0.67 6.83
C GLN A 27 14.11 0.83 6.01
N ARG A 28 14.01 1.02 4.68
CA ARG A 28 15.19 1.17 3.82
C ARG A 28 15.76 2.59 3.90
N THR A 29 14.90 3.60 3.92
CA THR A 29 15.32 5.02 3.83
C THR A 29 15.28 5.75 5.17
N GLY A 30 14.59 5.21 6.18
CA GLY A 30 14.33 5.89 7.45
C GLY A 30 13.31 7.03 7.36
N LEU A 31 12.74 7.29 6.17
CA LEU A 31 11.79 8.39 5.96
C LEU A 31 10.38 8.00 6.41
N PRO A 32 9.57 8.96 6.92
CA PRO A 32 8.20 8.68 7.30
C PRO A 32 7.36 8.29 6.08
N ALA A 33 6.82 7.07 6.07
CA ALA A 33 5.93 6.56 5.03
C ALA A 33 4.47 6.98 5.25
N GLY A 34 4.08 7.28 6.50
CA GLY A 34 2.77 7.81 6.85
C GLY A 34 2.20 7.26 8.15
N LYS A 35 0.88 7.30 8.29
CA LYS A 35 0.15 6.62 9.38
C LYS A 35 -0.68 5.49 8.81
N ALA A 36 -0.63 4.33 9.46
CA ALA A 36 -1.40 3.17 9.06
C ALA A 36 -2.10 2.50 10.24
N LEU A 37 -3.28 1.96 9.98
CA LEU A 37 -3.95 1.03 10.88
C LEU A 37 -3.65 -0.39 10.40
N PHE A 38 -3.25 -1.24 11.36
CA PHE A 38 -2.95 -2.64 11.13
C PHE A 38 -4.05 -3.50 11.75
N ILE A 39 -4.82 -4.19 10.92
CA ILE A 39 -5.92 -5.04 11.37
C ILE A 39 -5.63 -6.48 10.97
N PRO A 40 -5.35 -7.39 11.91
CA PRO A 40 -5.31 -8.81 11.60
C PRO A 40 -6.74 -9.28 11.29
N TRP A 41 -6.96 -9.78 10.08
CA TRP A 41 -8.26 -10.25 9.62
C TRP A 41 -8.14 -11.53 8.78
N ARG A 42 -8.72 -12.64 9.26
CA ARG A 42 -8.76 -13.94 8.58
C ARG A 42 -7.38 -14.41 8.06
N GLY A 43 -6.36 -14.31 8.91
CA GLY A 43 -4.98 -14.69 8.58
C GLY A 43 -4.25 -13.72 7.65
N LYS A 44 -4.85 -12.56 7.33
CA LYS A 44 -4.23 -11.49 6.56
C LYS A 44 -4.00 -10.27 7.46
N LEU A 45 -2.96 -9.51 7.16
CA LEU A 45 -2.75 -8.21 7.78
C LEU A 45 -3.30 -7.13 6.84
N LEU A 46 -4.43 -6.53 7.21
CA LEU A 46 -5.00 -5.41 6.47
C LEU A 46 -4.29 -4.13 6.90
N VAL A 47 -3.74 -3.40 5.93
CA VAL A 47 -3.02 -2.15 6.15
C VAL A 47 -3.83 -1.01 5.51
N ILE A 48 -4.25 -0.03 6.31
CA ILE A 48 -5.10 1.08 5.85
C ILE A 48 -4.43 2.41 6.22
N GLY A 49 -4.32 3.34 5.27
CA GLY A 49 -3.87 4.72 5.56
C GLY A 49 -2.64 5.19 4.80
N LEU A 50 -1.92 4.28 4.15
CA LEU A 50 -0.74 4.59 3.33
C LEU A 50 -1.16 5.02 1.91
N GLU A 51 -2.06 6.01 1.80
CA GLU A 51 -2.67 6.42 0.51
C GLU A 51 -1.62 6.89 -0.53
N ASN A 52 -0.49 7.42 -0.08
CA ASN A 52 0.56 8.00 -0.94
C ASN A 52 1.81 7.14 -1.08
N ALA A 53 1.89 6.02 -0.35
CA ALA A 53 3.06 5.15 -0.35
C ALA A 53 2.62 3.75 -0.78
N ARG A 54 3.00 3.34 -2.00
CA ARG A 54 2.98 1.91 -2.34
C ARG A 54 4.05 1.25 -1.48
N VAL A 55 3.65 0.55 -0.42
CA VAL A 55 4.59 -0.12 0.47
C VAL A 55 4.63 -1.62 0.20
N SER A 56 5.82 -2.20 0.31
CA SER A 56 6.02 -3.64 0.35
C SER A 56 6.40 -4.06 1.77
N PRO A 57 5.74 -5.08 2.35
CA PRO A 57 6.19 -5.66 3.60
C PRO A 57 7.51 -6.41 3.36
N ALA A 58 8.39 -6.39 4.35
CA ALA A 58 9.63 -7.15 4.39
C ALA A 58 9.86 -7.67 5.80
N PHE A 59 10.38 -8.88 5.92
CA PHE A 59 10.78 -9.41 7.22
C PHE A 59 12.07 -8.75 7.69
N LEU A 60 12.07 -8.28 8.93
CA LEU A 60 13.26 -7.68 9.52
C LEU A 60 14.21 -8.75 10.08
N PRO A 61 15.52 -8.46 10.11
CA PRO A 61 16.45 -9.28 10.86
C PRO A 61 16.00 -9.40 12.32
N GLN A 62 15.90 -10.63 12.82
CA GLN A 62 15.53 -10.86 14.20
C GLN A 62 16.73 -10.61 15.12
N PRO A 63 16.62 -9.74 16.14
CA PRO A 63 17.70 -9.50 17.10
C PRO A 63 17.91 -10.68 18.04
N HIS A 64 16.89 -11.52 18.22
CA HIS A 64 16.91 -12.69 19.10
C HIS A 64 16.35 -13.90 18.38
N LEU A 65 16.87 -15.09 18.72
CA LEU A 65 16.41 -16.36 18.16
C LEU A 65 15.07 -16.74 18.81
N THR A 66 13.99 -16.10 18.37
CA THR A 66 12.64 -16.32 18.86
C THR A 66 11.74 -16.77 17.73
N TYR A 67 11.32 -18.03 17.75
CA TYR A 67 10.49 -18.63 16.70
C TYR A 67 9.00 -18.25 16.78
N TRP A 68 8.59 -17.48 17.80
CA TRP A 68 7.17 -17.20 18.07
C TRP A 68 6.63 -15.97 17.33
N CYS A 69 7.48 -14.99 17.00
CA CYS A 69 7.11 -13.78 16.29
C CYS A 69 8.25 -13.27 15.41
N GLN A 70 7.87 -12.60 14.32
CA GLN A 70 8.80 -11.99 13.38
C GLN A 70 8.38 -10.55 13.11
N ASP A 71 9.35 -9.65 13.22
CA ASP A 71 9.12 -8.25 12.95
C ASP A 71 8.95 -8.03 11.44
N LEU A 72 7.93 -7.24 11.09
CA LEU A 72 7.64 -6.82 9.74
C LEU A 72 7.97 -5.34 9.59
N GLY A 73 8.86 -5.04 8.65
CA GLY A 73 9.12 -3.72 8.15
C GLY A 73 8.29 -3.42 6.90
N PHE A 74 8.19 -2.15 6.57
CA PHE A 74 7.60 -1.69 5.33
C PHE A 74 8.60 -0.81 4.60
N SER A 75 8.71 -0.98 3.29
CA SER A 75 9.55 -0.17 2.42
C SER A 75 8.71 0.42 1.30
N SER A 76 8.99 1.67 0.92
CA SER A 76 8.33 2.28 -0.23
C SER A 76 8.82 1.60 -1.50
N HIS A 77 7.89 1.21 -2.36
CA HIS A 77 8.20 0.68 -3.66
C HIS A 77 8.92 1.77 -4.47
N PRO A 78 10.08 1.46 -5.08
CA PRO A 78 10.72 2.43 -5.96
C PRO A 78 9.78 2.81 -7.10
N GLU A 79 9.92 4.03 -7.58
CA GLU A 79 9.25 4.46 -8.79
C GLU A 79 9.70 3.56 -9.95
N PRO A 80 8.77 3.05 -10.78
CA PRO A 80 9.13 2.34 -11.99
C PRO A 80 10.14 3.12 -12.83
N ASP A 81 11.18 2.44 -13.29
CA ASP A 81 12.16 2.99 -14.24
C ASP A 81 11.68 2.93 -15.69
N PHE A 82 10.52 2.30 -15.94
CA PHE A 82 9.89 2.20 -17.24
C PHE A 82 8.86 3.31 -17.47
N PRO A 83 8.75 3.82 -18.71
CA PRO A 83 7.75 4.80 -19.07
C PRO A 83 6.33 4.23 -18.93
N HIS A 84 5.36 5.09 -18.62
CA HIS A 84 3.95 4.72 -18.63
C HIS A 84 3.53 4.26 -20.03
N GLU A 85 3.32 2.96 -20.21
CA GLU A 85 2.70 2.46 -21.44
C GLU A 85 1.22 2.88 -21.48
N PRO A 86 0.76 3.53 -22.56
CA PRO A 86 -0.66 3.72 -22.76
C PRO A 86 -1.35 2.35 -22.91
N PRO A 87 -2.61 2.22 -22.47
CA PRO A 87 -3.34 0.97 -22.56
C PRO A 87 -3.34 0.45 -24.00
N ALA A 88 -3.03 -0.83 -24.19
CA ALA A 88 -2.85 -1.53 -25.48
C ALA A 88 -4.08 -1.54 -26.41
N HIS A 89 -5.12 -0.76 -26.14
CA HIS A 89 -6.36 -0.67 -26.92
C HIS A 89 -6.36 0.44 -27.97
N SER A 90 -5.26 1.15 -28.15
CA SER A 90 -5.13 2.22 -29.15
C SER A 90 -4.31 1.85 -30.39
N HIS A 91 -3.99 0.56 -30.60
CA HIS A 91 -3.45 0.12 -31.88
C HIS A 91 -4.61 -0.30 -32.79
N PRO A 92 -5.03 0.52 -33.77
CA PRO A 92 -5.95 0.05 -34.81
C PRO A 92 -5.28 -1.13 -35.52
N LEU A 93 -6.03 -2.21 -35.71
CA LEU A 93 -5.58 -3.34 -36.51
C LEU A 93 -5.23 -2.83 -37.92
N PRO A 94 -4.13 -3.30 -38.53
CA PRO A 94 -3.88 -3.01 -39.94
C PRO A 94 -5.07 -3.51 -40.76
N PRO A 95 -5.47 -2.79 -41.83
CA PRO A 95 -6.57 -3.24 -42.68
C PRO A 95 -6.28 -4.63 -43.25
N PRO A 96 -7.30 -5.49 -43.43
CA PRO A 96 -7.11 -6.78 -44.05
C PRO A 96 -6.50 -6.59 -45.45
N SER A 97 -5.46 -7.38 -45.75
CA SER A 97 -4.83 -7.39 -47.07
C SER A 97 -5.82 -7.93 -48.12
N PRO A 98 -5.81 -7.38 -49.35
CA PRO A 98 -6.71 -7.80 -50.44
C PRO A 98 -6.46 -9.23 -50.91
#